data_AF-A0A2R9A5Q3-F1
#
_entry.id   AF-A0A2R9A5Q3-F1
#
_cell.length_a   1.000
_cell.length_b   1.000
_cell.length_c   1.000
_cell.angle_alpha   90.00
_cell.angle_beta   90.00
_cell.angle_gamma   90.00
#
_symmetry.space_group_name_H-M   'P 1'
#
loop_
_entity.id
_entity.type
_entity.pdbx_description
1 polymer ?
#
loop_
_entity_poly.entity_id
_entity_poly.type
_entity_poly.pdbx_seq_one_letter_code
_entity_poly.pdbx_strand_id
1 'polypeptide(L)'
;MTPSQVTFEIRGTLLPEVFAICGSCDALGNWNPQNAVALLPENETASMLWKATILLSRGVSVQHCYFKGYFLEPKTIGGPCQVIVHKWEIHLQPRSITPSESEIVIDHGQFGIHSGVETLDSAWLACQTEIRLRLHYSEKPPVSITKKKI
;
A
#
# COMPACT_ATOMS: atom_id res chain seq x y z
N MET A 1 -5.91 26.54 -5.96
CA MET A 1 -4.95 25.65 -5.27
C MET A 1 -3.72 25.56 -6.15
N THR A 2 -2.52 25.65 -5.58
CA THR A 2 -1.29 25.66 -6.36
C THR A 2 -0.77 24.22 -6.49
N PRO A 3 -0.66 23.64 -7.71
CA PRO A 3 -0.26 22.24 -7.87
C PRO A 3 1.22 22.02 -7.54
N SER A 4 1.55 20.81 -7.09
CA SER A 4 2.89 20.26 -6.88
C SER A 4 2.97 18.89 -7.54
N GLN A 5 4.01 18.67 -8.34
CA GLN A 5 4.32 17.36 -8.90
C GLN A 5 5.21 16.61 -7.90
N VAL A 6 4.64 15.60 -7.24
CA VAL A 6 5.31 14.85 -6.18
C VAL A 6 5.69 13.48 -6.69
N THR A 7 6.98 13.20 -6.82
CA THR A 7 7.50 11.87 -7.15
C THR A 7 7.77 11.11 -5.87
N PHE A 8 7.00 10.07 -5.63
CA PHE A 8 7.17 9.15 -4.53
C PHE A 8 8.10 8.02 -4.94
N GLU A 9 9.14 7.76 -4.16
CA GLU A 9 10.09 6.68 -4.42
C GLU A 9 10.16 5.71 -3.24
N ILE A 10 10.19 4.41 -3.54
CA ILE A 10 10.38 3.35 -2.53
C ILE A 10 11.18 2.19 -3.11
N ARG A 11 11.97 1.53 -2.26
CA ARG A 11 12.79 0.39 -2.64
C ARG A 11 12.20 -0.92 -2.15
N GLY A 12 12.25 -1.98 -2.95
CA GLY A 12 11.79 -3.30 -2.53
C GLY A 12 12.13 -4.40 -3.53
N THR A 13 11.98 -5.64 -3.08
CA THR A 13 12.26 -6.83 -3.90
C THR A 13 11.30 -6.94 -5.07
N LEU A 14 11.85 -7.30 -6.23
CA LEU A 14 11.12 -7.47 -7.47
C LEU A 14 10.40 -8.83 -7.53
N LEU A 15 9.13 -8.75 -7.92
CA LEU A 15 8.30 -9.80 -8.53
C LEU A 15 7.78 -10.93 -7.60
N PRO A 16 6.56 -11.43 -7.87
CA PRO A 16 5.62 -11.01 -8.93
C PRO A 16 4.70 -9.83 -8.54
N GLU A 17 4.87 -9.24 -7.36
CA GLU A 17 3.97 -8.19 -6.82
C GLU A 17 4.43 -6.78 -7.23
N VAL A 18 3.46 -5.88 -7.35
CA VAL A 18 3.64 -4.46 -7.65
C VAL A 18 3.49 -3.63 -6.38
N PHE A 19 4.34 -2.63 -6.18
CA PHE A 19 4.15 -1.63 -5.13
C PHE A 19 3.10 -0.60 -5.55
N ALA A 20 2.28 -0.17 -4.59
CA ALA A 20 1.28 0.86 -4.80
C ALA A 20 1.19 1.77 -3.59
N ILE A 21 0.73 3.00 -3.84
CA ILE A 21 0.48 4.02 -2.82
C ILE A 21 -1.03 4.31 -2.76
N CYS A 22 -1.56 4.35 -1.54
CA CYS A 22 -2.96 4.69 -1.26
C CYS A 22 -2.99 5.69 -0.10
N GLY A 23 -3.90 6.65 -0.13
CA GLY A 23 -3.85 7.79 0.79
C GLY A 23 -5.13 8.59 0.90
N SER A 24 -5.03 9.70 1.64
CA SER A 24 -6.18 10.44 2.19
C SER A 24 -6.86 11.42 1.23
N CYS A 25 -6.47 11.46 -0.04
CA CYS A 25 -7.04 12.38 -1.03
C CYS A 25 -7.40 11.67 -2.33
N ASP A 26 -8.16 12.35 -3.20
CA ASP A 26 -8.65 11.80 -4.46
C ASP A 26 -7.52 11.27 -5.35
N ALA A 27 -6.42 12.00 -5.46
CA ALA A 27 -5.24 11.60 -6.25
C ALA A 27 -4.53 10.34 -5.69
N LEU A 28 -4.82 9.96 -4.45
CA LEU A 28 -4.30 8.78 -3.76
C LEU A 28 -5.39 7.73 -3.47
N GLY A 29 -6.59 7.91 -4.03
CA GLY A 29 -7.67 6.92 -3.96
C GLY A 29 -8.51 6.92 -2.68
N ASN A 30 -8.39 7.92 -1.80
CA ASN A 30 -9.18 8.06 -0.56
C ASN A 30 -9.22 6.78 0.31
N TRP A 31 -8.05 6.18 0.56
CA TRP A 31 -7.90 4.93 1.29
C TRP A 31 -8.63 3.71 0.69
N ASN A 32 -9.09 3.81 -0.56
CA ASN A 32 -9.62 2.68 -1.31
C ASN A 32 -8.51 2.06 -2.17
N PRO A 33 -8.07 0.82 -1.88
CA PRO A 33 -7.00 0.18 -2.65
C PRO A 33 -7.35 -0.06 -4.11
N GLN A 34 -8.63 -0.14 -4.47
CA GLN A 34 -9.08 -0.24 -5.87
C GLN A 34 -8.76 1.03 -6.68
N ASN A 35 -8.56 2.15 -6.00
CA ASN A 35 -8.22 3.45 -6.60
C ASN A 35 -6.76 3.86 -6.28
N ALA A 36 -5.95 2.94 -5.77
CA ALA A 36 -4.56 3.21 -5.45
C ALA A 36 -3.72 3.43 -6.72
N VAL A 37 -2.61 4.14 -6.56
CA VAL A 37 -1.68 4.40 -7.66
C VAL A 37 -0.59 3.33 -7.65
N ALA A 38 -0.51 2.54 -8.72
CA ALA A 38 0.57 1.59 -8.93
C ALA A 38 1.88 2.35 -9.21
N LEU A 39 2.97 1.93 -8.55
CA LEU A 39 4.31 2.43 -8.84
C LEU A 39 4.90 1.64 -10.01
N LEU A 40 5.77 2.30 -10.76
CA LEU A 40 6.53 1.70 -11.85
C LEU A 40 7.99 1.49 -11.42
N PRO A 41 8.62 0.36 -11.74
CA PRO A 41 10.04 0.19 -11.50
C PRO A 41 10.83 1.17 -12.38
N GLU A 42 11.87 1.79 -11.85
CA GLU A 42 12.64 2.77 -12.63
C GLU A 42 13.41 2.13 -13.80
N ASN A 43 13.83 0.87 -13.67
CA ASN A 43 14.41 0.09 -14.76
C ASN A 43 13.86 -1.34 -14.72
N GLU A 44 13.54 -1.90 -15.89
CA GLU A 44 12.96 -3.25 -16.01
C GLU A 44 13.89 -4.39 -15.58
N THR A 45 15.20 -4.15 -15.52
CA THR A 45 16.20 -5.23 -15.46
C THR A 45 16.77 -5.56 -14.07
N ALA A 46 16.66 -4.69 -13.07
CA ALA A 46 17.17 -4.97 -11.71
C ALA A 46 16.89 -3.87 -10.67
N SER A 47 16.21 -2.78 -11.04
CA SER A 47 16.07 -1.67 -10.09
C SER A 47 15.13 -2.05 -8.97
N MET A 48 15.65 -2.06 -7.74
CA MET A 48 14.81 -2.16 -6.55
C MET A 48 13.98 -0.89 -6.34
N LEU A 49 14.18 0.18 -7.12
CA LEU A 49 13.52 1.48 -6.95
C LEU A 49 12.24 1.55 -7.79
N TRP A 50 11.16 1.90 -7.12
CA TRP A 50 9.81 2.05 -7.67
C TRP A 50 9.34 3.49 -7.49
N LYS A 51 8.66 4.04 -8.49
CA LYS A 51 8.25 5.44 -8.52
C LYS A 51 6.81 5.65 -8.97
N ALA A 52 6.17 6.67 -8.43
CA ALA A 52 4.94 7.23 -8.95
C ALA A 52 4.96 8.76 -8.79
N THR A 53 4.64 9.47 -9.86
CA THR A 53 4.54 10.93 -9.84
C THR A 53 3.06 11.32 -9.80
N ILE A 54 2.68 12.08 -8.76
CA ILE A 54 1.29 12.39 -8.42
C ILE A 54 1.14 13.89 -8.25
N LEU A 55 0.07 14.45 -8.84
CA LEU A 55 -0.23 15.86 -8.71
C LEU A 55 -0.97 16.12 -7.39
N LEU A 56 -0.34 16.86 -6.48
CA LEU A 56 -0.89 17.20 -5.17
C LEU A 56 -1.01 18.72 -5.01
N SER A 57 -1.72 19.16 -3.97
CA SER A 57 -1.84 20.59 -3.66
C SER A 57 -0.73 21.04 -2.71
N ARG A 58 -0.05 22.14 -3.05
CA ARG A 58 0.94 22.75 -2.17
C ARG A 58 0.33 23.23 -0.87
N GLY A 59 1.06 23.07 0.23
CA GLY A 59 0.66 23.50 1.58
C GLY A 59 -0.45 22.66 2.22
N VAL A 60 -0.92 21.60 1.55
CA VAL A 60 -1.93 20.69 2.08
C VAL A 60 -1.25 19.40 2.53
N SER A 61 -1.42 19.05 3.82
CA SER A 61 -0.92 17.78 4.32
C SER A 61 -1.74 16.63 3.74
N VAL A 62 -1.05 15.61 3.23
CA VAL A 62 -1.66 14.36 2.76
C VAL A 62 -1.02 13.18 3.46
N GLN A 63 -1.84 12.20 3.80
CA GLN A 63 -1.40 10.95 4.41
C GLN A 63 -1.44 9.81 3.38
N HIS A 64 -0.50 8.89 3.48
CA HIS A 64 -0.41 7.74 2.58
C HIS A 64 0.24 6.52 3.24
N CYS A 65 -0.07 5.35 2.69
CA CYS A 65 0.57 4.08 2.99
C CYS A 65 0.94 3.37 1.69
N TYR A 66 2.05 2.63 1.74
CA TYR A 66 2.42 1.71 0.68
C TYR A 66 1.83 0.33 0.92
N PHE A 67 1.54 -0.38 -0.16
CA PHE A 67 1.31 -1.82 -0.13
C PHE A 67 1.96 -2.49 -1.33
N LYS A 68 2.05 -3.81 -1.28
CA LYS A 68 2.35 -4.67 -2.42
C LYS A 68 1.18 -5.62 -2.70
N GLY A 69 0.96 -5.90 -3.97
CA GLY A 69 -0.17 -6.72 -4.42
C GLY A 69 -0.23 -6.89 -5.92
N TYR A 70 -1.43 -7.21 -6.42
CA TYR A 70 -1.69 -7.43 -7.84
C TYR A 70 -2.73 -6.44 -8.36
N PHE A 71 -2.45 -5.92 -9.56
CA PHE A 71 -3.40 -5.15 -10.36
C PHE A 71 -3.84 -6.05 -11.51
N LEU A 72 -5.02 -6.64 -11.40
CA LEU A 72 -5.53 -7.62 -12.35
C LEU A 72 -6.24 -6.93 -13.51
N GLU A 73 -6.08 -7.48 -14.70
CA GLU A 73 -6.83 -7.03 -15.86
C GLU A 73 -8.34 -7.05 -15.60
N PRO A 74 -9.09 -6.06 -16.11
CA PRO A 74 -10.54 -6.05 -16.02
C PRO A 74 -11.15 -7.33 -16.59
N LYS A 75 -12.07 -7.93 -15.85
CA LYS A 75 -12.81 -9.13 -16.32
C LYS A 75 -13.79 -8.84 -17.46
N THR A 76 -14.08 -7.56 -17.70
CA THR A 76 -15.01 -7.08 -18.72
C THR A 76 -14.35 -5.93 -19.48
N ILE A 77 -14.68 -5.78 -20.77
CA ILE A 77 -14.17 -4.68 -21.60
C ILE A 77 -14.62 -3.35 -20.97
N GLY A 78 -13.66 -2.51 -20.60
CA GLY A 78 -13.92 -1.22 -19.94
C GLY A 78 -14.28 -1.30 -18.46
N GLY A 79 -14.23 -2.48 -17.83
CA GLY A 79 -14.41 -2.64 -16.39
C GLY A 79 -13.21 -2.10 -15.58
N PRO A 80 -13.38 -1.94 -14.26
CA PRO A 80 -12.27 -1.53 -13.39
C PRO A 80 -11.22 -2.64 -13.26
N CYS A 81 -9.95 -2.24 -13.14
CA CYS A 81 -8.88 -3.11 -12.67
C CYS A 81 -9.21 -3.63 -11.27
N GLN A 82 -9.04 -4.93 -11.02
CA GLN A 82 -9.23 -5.49 -9.69
C GLN A 82 -7.90 -5.47 -8.94
N VAL A 83 -7.85 -4.78 -7.80
CA VAL A 83 -6.65 -4.71 -6.96
C VAL A 83 -6.74 -5.73 -5.83
N ILE A 84 -5.74 -6.60 -5.71
CA ILE A 84 -5.60 -7.54 -4.60
C ILE A 84 -4.41 -7.09 -3.76
N VAL A 85 -4.69 -6.64 -2.54
CA VAL A 85 -3.63 -6.26 -1.60
C VAL A 85 -3.09 -7.50 -0.90
N HIS A 86 -1.78 -7.70 -0.93
CA HIS A 86 -1.11 -8.79 -0.23
C HIS A 86 -0.46 -8.35 1.08
N LYS A 87 0.26 -7.23 1.06
CA LYS A 87 0.96 -6.73 2.25
C LYS A 87 0.96 -5.22 2.29
N TRP A 88 0.47 -4.66 3.40
CA TRP A 88 0.65 -3.24 3.70
C TRP A 88 1.97 -3.03 4.40
N GLU A 89 2.53 -1.83 4.23
CA GLU A 89 3.50 -1.32 5.17
C GLU A 89 2.79 -1.04 6.51
N ILE A 90 3.20 -1.72 7.60
CA ILE A 90 2.57 -1.56 8.92
C ILE A 90 3.24 -0.45 9.71
N HIS A 91 3.05 0.76 9.20
CA HIS A 91 3.26 1.92 10.04
C HIS A 91 2.02 2.09 10.92
N LEU A 92 2.17 2.08 12.25
CA LEU A 92 1.05 2.34 13.18
C LEU A 92 0.35 3.69 12.89
N GLN A 93 1.05 4.60 12.21
CA GLN A 93 0.52 5.84 11.66
C GLN A 93 0.90 5.96 10.18
N PRO A 94 -0.04 6.34 9.29
CA PRO A 94 0.28 6.63 7.90
C PRO A 94 1.44 7.61 7.74
N ARG A 95 2.21 7.46 6.67
CA ARG A 95 3.21 8.47 6.27
C ARG A 95 2.47 9.76 5.94
N SER A 96 3.11 10.90 6.16
CA SER A 96 2.52 12.21 5.87
C SER A 96 3.54 13.11 5.19
N ILE A 97 3.08 13.88 4.22
CA ILE A 97 3.86 14.89 3.52
C ILE A 97 3.06 16.18 3.39
N THR A 98 3.74 17.32 3.25
CA THR A 98 3.12 18.60 2.91
C THR A 98 3.94 19.25 1.81
N PRO A 99 3.54 19.14 0.53
CA PRO A 99 4.34 19.63 -0.58
C PRO A 99 4.52 21.15 -0.51
N SER A 100 5.76 21.64 -0.53
CA SER A 100 6.09 23.07 -0.50
C SER A 100 6.44 23.63 -1.88
N GLU A 101 7.06 22.83 -2.74
CA GLU A 101 7.60 23.28 -4.03
C GLU A 101 6.75 22.83 -5.22
N SER A 102 7.03 23.35 -6.42
CA SER A 102 6.33 22.94 -7.64
C SER A 102 6.63 21.50 -8.04
N GLU A 103 7.84 21.03 -7.76
CA GLU A 103 8.30 19.68 -8.04
C GLU A 103 9.10 19.20 -6.83
N ILE A 104 8.78 18.02 -6.31
CA ILE A 104 9.53 17.41 -5.21
C ILE A 104 9.68 15.91 -5.44
N VAL A 105 10.81 15.38 -5.01
CA VAL A 105 11.08 13.94 -4.97
C VAL A 105 11.16 13.51 -3.51
N ILE A 106 10.41 12.49 -3.15
CA ILE A 106 10.33 11.97 -1.78
C ILE A 106 10.78 10.52 -1.79
N ASP A 107 11.99 10.29 -1.32
CA ASP A 107 12.54 8.95 -1.10
C ASP A 107 12.14 8.42 0.28
N HIS A 108 11.28 7.41 0.29
CA HIS A 108 10.80 6.77 1.52
C HIS A 108 11.63 5.55 1.95
N GLY A 109 12.77 5.31 1.30
CA GLY A 109 13.70 4.27 1.69
C GLY A 109 13.27 2.90 1.18
N GLN A 110 13.26 1.90 2.06
CA GLN A 110 12.91 0.52 1.74
C GLN A 110 11.53 0.17 2.28
N PHE A 111 10.70 -0.47 1.46
CA PHE A 111 9.36 -0.91 1.81
C PHE A 111 9.39 -1.82 3.04
N GLY A 112 8.56 -1.48 4.02
CA GLY A 112 8.51 -2.24 5.25
C GLY A 112 9.70 -2.01 6.17
N ILE A 113 10.56 -1.03 5.89
CA ILE A 113 11.57 -0.55 6.83
C ILE A 113 11.31 0.92 7.09
N HIS A 114 10.98 1.23 8.34
CA HIS A 114 10.89 2.62 8.77
C HIS A 114 11.82 2.87 9.95
N SER A 115 12.68 3.88 9.83
CA SER A 115 13.66 4.23 10.86
C SER A 115 14.51 3.03 11.34
N GLY A 116 14.81 2.08 10.44
CA GLY A 116 15.57 0.86 10.73
C GLY A 116 14.78 -0.31 11.32
N VAL A 117 13.47 -0.17 11.53
CA VAL A 117 12.60 -1.22 12.09
C VAL A 117 11.78 -1.87 10.98
N GLU A 118 11.75 -3.22 10.96
CA GLU A 118 10.89 -3.97 10.06
C GLU A 118 9.41 -3.80 10.47
N THR A 119 8.62 -3.33 9.51
CA THR A 119 7.22 -2.95 9.63
C THR A 119 6.42 -3.68 8.56
N LEU A 120 6.46 -5.00 8.61
CA LEU A 120 5.79 -5.89 7.66
C LEU A 120 4.89 -6.90 8.38
N ASP A 121 3.56 -6.75 8.32
CA ASP A 121 2.59 -7.76 8.79
C ASP A 121 1.68 -8.20 7.64
N SER A 122 1.12 -9.40 7.75
CA SER A 122 0.17 -9.93 6.78
C SER A 122 -1.07 -9.04 6.72
N ALA A 123 -1.60 -8.79 5.51
CA ALA A 123 -2.73 -7.90 5.31
C ALA A 123 -3.98 -8.31 6.11
N TRP A 124 -4.82 -7.32 6.39
CA TRP A 124 -6.11 -7.48 7.05
C TRP A 124 -7.17 -7.83 5.99
N LEU A 125 -8.26 -8.47 6.39
CA LEU A 125 -9.40 -8.71 5.51
C LEU A 125 -10.02 -7.36 5.11
N ALA A 126 -9.64 -6.84 3.94
CA ALA A 126 -10.08 -5.52 3.48
C ALA A 126 -11.45 -5.57 2.76
N CYS A 127 -11.83 -6.72 2.17
CA CYS A 127 -13.05 -6.86 1.37
C CYS A 127 -13.96 -8.03 1.82
N GLN A 128 -13.66 -8.64 2.96
CA GLN A 128 -14.43 -9.77 3.50
C GLN A 128 -15.13 -9.31 4.77
N THR A 129 -16.46 -9.16 4.72
CA THR A 129 -17.29 -8.66 5.83
C THR A 129 -17.57 -9.70 6.91
N GLU A 130 -17.28 -10.97 6.66
CA GLU A 130 -17.53 -12.03 7.64
C GLU A 130 -16.48 -13.15 7.53
N ILE A 131 -15.87 -13.47 8.66
CA ILE A 131 -15.29 -14.79 8.90
C ILE A 131 -16.31 -15.57 9.75
N ARG A 132 -17.00 -16.54 9.16
CA ARG A 132 -17.88 -17.43 9.92
C ARG A 132 -17.13 -18.69 10.34
N LEU A 133 -16.73 -18.75 11.60
CA LEU A 133 -16.17 -19.95 12.22
C LEU A 133 -17.30 -20.67 12.97
N ARG A 134 -17.65 -21.90 12.57
CA ARG A 134 -18.56 -22.76 13.32
C ARG A 134 -17.74 -23.85 14.01
N LEU A 135 -17.75 -23.82 15.34
CA LEU A 135 -17.11 -24.82 16.18
C LEU A 135 -18.20 -25.70 16.79
N HIS A 136 -18.00 -27.01 16.73
CA HIS A 136 -18.88 -27.99 17.36
C HIS A 136 -18.35 -28.35 18.76
N TYR A 137 -19.18 -29.04 19.55
CA TYR A 137 -18.80 -29.49 20.89
C TYR A 137 -17.50 -30.31 20.86
N SER A 138 -16.61 -30.02 21.80
CA SER A 138 -15.34 -30.72 22.02
C SER A 138 -15.09 -30.80 23.52
N GLU A 139 -14.61 -31.95 24.00
CA GLU A 139 -14.22 -32.14 25.41
C GLU A 139 -12.93 -31.39 25.79
N LYS A 140 -12.17 -30.91 24.79
CA LYS A 140 -10.97 -30.08 24.92
C LYS A 140 -11.20 -28.70 24.29
N PRO A 141 -10.43 -27.65 24.61
CA PRO A 141 -10.53 -26.36 23.94
C PRO A 141 -10.46 -26.58 22.41
N PRO A 142 -11.56 -26.35 21.66
CA PRO A 142 -11.63 -26.80 20.27
C PRO A 142 -10.64 -26.06 19.37
N VAL A 143 -10.25 -24.84 19.75
CA VAL A 143 -9.27 -24.00 19.07
C VAL A 143 -8.57 -23.12 20.09
N SER A 144 -7.24 -23.06 20.02
CA SER A 144 -6.45 -22.00 20.67
C SER A 144 -5.83 -21.13 19.59
N ILE A 145 -6.31 -19.89 19.47
CA ILE A 145 -5.73 -18.91 18.55
C ILE A 145 -4.68 -18.13 19.34
N THR A 146 -3.41 -18.37 19.04
CA THR A 146 -2.30 -17.64 19.65
C THR A 146 -1.50 -16.94 18.57
N LYS A 147 -1.27 -15.63 18.71
CA LYS A 147 -0.23 -14.95 17.94
C LYS A 147 1.12 -15.45 18.48
N LYS A 148 1.81 -16.30 17.71
CA LYS A 148 3.18 -16.70 18.05
C LYS A 148 4.03 -15.43 17.95
N LYS A 149 4.57 -14.94 19.07
CA LYS A 149 5.67 -13.98 19.02
C LYS A 149 6.85 -14.72 18.39
N ILE A 150 7.29 -14.26 17.22
CA ILE A 150 8.60 -14.61 16.67
C ILE A 150 9.62 -13.74 17.39
#